data_AF-A0A272ENY8-F1
#
_entry.id   AF-A0A272ENY8-F1
#
_cell.length_a   1.000
_cell.length_b   1.000
_cell.length_c   1.000
_cell.angle_alpha   90.00
_cell.angle_beta   90.00
_cell.angle_gamma   90.00
#
_symmetry.space_group_name_H-M   'P 1'
#
loop_
_entity.id
_entity.type
_entity.pdbx_description
1 polymer ?
#
loop_
_entity_poly.entity_id
_entity_poly.type
_entity_poly.pdbx_seq_one_letter_code
_entity_poly.pdbx_strand_id
1 'polypeptide(L)'
;MEPKQPSVRAGVLSLNINSKSALYAAYMPFLKGGGLFIPTNRNYAPGDEVFMLLQLMDDPTRLAVKGKVAWITPANAQNNRTQGVGVQFAPDEGGSVVKVKIEQVLGGALGSSRPTHTL
;
A
#
# COMPACT_ATOMS: atom_id res chain seq x y z
N MET A 1 22.85 -24.89 -0.92
CA MET A 1 21.53 -24.72 -0.28
C MET A 1 21.67 -23.55 0.67
N GLU A 2 21.22 -22.37 0.27
CA GLU A 2 21.41 -21.13 1.03
C GLU A 2 20.32 -21.01 2.12
N PRO A 3 20.65 -20.71 3.39
CA PRO A 3 19.64 -20.57 4.42
C PRO A 3 18.86 -19.27 4.19
N LYS A 4 17.56 -19.37 3.90
CA LYS A 4 16.66 -18.22 3.92
C LYS A 4 16.64 -17.67 5.35
N GLN A 5 17.38 -16.60 5.59
CA GLN A 5 17.37 -15.86 6.85
C GLN A 5 15.92 -15.64 7.30
N PRO A 6 15.60 -15.76 8.60
CA PRO A 6 14.26 -15.50 9.10
C PRO A 6 13.99 -14.00 8.94
N SER A 7 13.31 -13.61 7.86
CA SER A 7 12.93 -12.23 7.59
C SER A 7 11.95 -11.78 8.67
N VAL A 8 12.44 -10.84 9.49
CA VAL A 8 11.73 -9.84 10.30
C VAL A 8 10.38 -10.30 10.87
N ARG A 9 10.31 -10.49 12.20
CA ARG A 9 9.05 -10.67 12.97
C ARG A 9 7.91 -9.90 12.25
N ALA A 10 6.99 -10.64 11.64
CA ALA A 10 5.89 -10.09 10.87
C ALA A 10 4.99 -9.27 11.79
N GLY A 11 5.37 -8.02 12.03
CA GLY A 11 4.64 -7.07 12.83
C GLY A 11 3.61 -6.37 11.95
N VAL A 12 2.40 -6.21 12.47
CA VAL A 12 1.33 -5.47 11.80
C VAL A 12 1.80 -4.06 11.44
N LEU A 13 1.61 -3.66 10.19
CA LEU A 13 1.86 -2.30 9.72
C LEU A 13 0.60 -1.46 9.90
N SER A 14 0.69 -0.37 10.65
CA SER A 14 -0.42 0.57 10.77
C SER A 14 -0.20 1.74 9.83
N LEU A 15 -1.19 2.02 8.97
CA LEU A 15 -1.17 3.15 8.05
C LEU A 15 -2.41 3.99 8.27
N ASN A 16 -2.20 5.28 8.49
CA ASN A 16 -3.27 6.26 8.59
C ASN A 16 -3.13 7.29 7.46
N ILE A 17 -4.18 7.44 6.65
CA ILE A 17 -4.21 8.35 5.51
C ILE A 17 -5.34 9.37 5.70
N ASN A 18 -5.01 10.53 6.25
CA ASN A 18 -6.00 11.58 6.56
C ASN A 18 -6.28 12.54 5.41
N SER A 19 -5.71 12.32 4.21
CA SER A 19 -5.86 13.24 3.07
C SER A 19 -6.14 12.49 1.78
N LYS A 20 -7.08 13.01 0.99
CA LYS A 20 -7.42 12.49 -0.34
C LYS A 20 -6.25 12.55 -1.31
N SER A 21 -5.40 13.58 -1.24
CA SER A 21 -4.21 13.69 -2.09
C SER A 21 -3.15 12.64 -1.71
N ALA A 22 -2.96 12.40 -0.41
CA ALA A 22 -2.07 11.35 0.08
C ALA A 22 -2.58 9.96 -0.30
N LEU A 23 -3.89 9.72 -0.19
CA LEU A 23 -4.51 8.47 -0.62
C LEU A 23 -4.31 8.23 -2.11
N TYR A 24 -4.52 9.26 -2.93
CA TYR A 24 -4.31 9.19 -4.37
C TYR A 24 -2.86 8.90 -4.74
N ALA A 25 -1.90 9.54 -4.07
CA ALA A 25 -0.48 9.31 -4.31
C ALA A 25 -0.01 7.91 -3.84
N ALA A 26 -0.66 7.35 -2.82
CA ALA A 26 -0.33 6.02 -2.29
C ALA A 26 -1.05 4.88 -3.03
N TYR A 27 -2.22 5.10 -3.61
CA TYR A 27 -3.01 4.06 -4.25
C TYR A 27 -2.44 3.61 -5.59
N MET A 28 -2.36 2.29 -5.77
CA MET A 28 -1.86 1.63 -6.97
C MET A 28 -2.99 0.84 -7.65
N PRO A 29 -3.84 1.49 -8.47
CA PRO A 29 -5.00 0.87 -9.10
C PRO A 29 -4.64 -0.19 -10.16
N PHE A 30 -3.42 -0.12 -10.73
CA PHE A 30 -2.95 -1.01 -11.78
C PHE A 30 -2.62 -2.43 -11.28
N LEU A 31 -2.48 -2.63 -9.96
CA LEU A 31 -2.28 -3.95 -9.39
C LEU A 31 -3.60 -4.74 -9.38
N LYS A 32 -3.55 -6.04 -9.65
CA LYS A 32 -4.73 -6.90 -9.58
C LYS A 32 -5.27 -6.91 -8.14
N GLY A 33 -6.50 -6.42 -7.95
CA GLY A 33 -7.09 -6.25 -6.63
C GLY A 33 -6.72 -4.94 -5.92
N GLY A 34 -5.93 -4.07 -6.55
CA GLY A 34 -5.44 -2.81 -5.98
C GLY A 34 -4.23 -3.00 -5.07
N GLY A 35 -3.66 -1.88 -4.65
CA GLY A 35 -2.56 -1.86 -3.69
C GLY A 35 -2.28 -0.48 -3.14
N LEU A 36 -1.39 -0.42 -2.15
CA LEU A 36 -0.96 0.82 -1.51
C LEU A 36 0.55 0.86 -1.38
N PHE A 37 1.12 2.03 -1.63
CA PHE A 37 2.48 2.35 -1.26
C PHE A 37 2.55 2.71 0.22
N ILE A 38 3.46 2.07 0.95
CA ILE A 38 3.65 2.25 2.38
C ILE A 38 5.05 2.76 2.64
N PRO A 39 5.20 4.03 3.07
CA PRO A 39 6.47 4.55 3.54
C PRO A 39 6.96 3.74 4.73
N THR A 40 8.14 3.14 4.61
CA THR A 40 8.71 2.33 5.69
C THR A 40 10.21 2.16 5.50
N ASN A 41 10.93 2.17 6.63
CA ASN A 41 12.36 1.87 6.68
C ASN A 41 12.62 0.39 6.97
N ARG A 42 11.56 -0.41 7.16
CA ARG A 42 11.69 -1.85 7.38
C ARG A 42 12.13 -2.54 6.09
N ASN A 43 13.02 -3.50 6.23
CA ASN A 43 13.45 -4.35 5.13
C ASN A 43 12.37 -5.41 4.87
N TYR A 44 11.89 -5.43 3.63
CA TYR A 44 11.04 -6.47 3.08
C TYR A 44 11.71 -7.07 1.85
N ALA A 45 11.33 -8.28 1.50
CA ALA A 45 11.63 -8.89 0.21
C ALA A 45 10.39 -8.86 -0.70
N PRO A 46 10.57 -8.82 -2.04
CA PRO A 46 9.47 -9.01 -2.95
C PRO A 46 8.80 -10.36 -2.69
N GLY A 47 7.49 -10.34 -2.54
CA GLY A 47 6.67 -11.50 -2.25
C GLY A 47 6.44 -11.79 -0.78
N ASP A 48 7.03 -11.01 0.15
CA ASP A 48 6.70 -11.11 1.57
C ASP A 48 5.22 -10.82 1.82
N GLU A 49 4.62 -11.62 2.70
CA GLU A 49 3.27 -11.40 3.18
C GLU A 49 3.29 -10.38 4.31
N VAL A 50 2.40 -9.40 4.22
CA VAL A 50 2.26 -8.32 5.19
C VAL A 50 0.82 -8.22 5.68
N PHE A 51 0.68 -7.89 6.95
CA PHE A 51 -0.60 -7.62 7.57
C PHE A 51 -0.67 -6.14 7.94
N MET A 52 -1.73 -5.47 7.51
CA MET A 52 -1.83 -4.03 7.62
C MET A 52 -3.15 -3.63 8.28
N LEU A 53 -3.11 -2.60 9.12
CA LEU A 53 -4.28 -1.89 9.62
C LEU A 53 -4.34 -0.54 8.93
N LEU A 54 -5.33 -0.36 8.08
CA LEU A 54 -5.53 0.85 7.30
C LEU A 54 -6.66 1.69 7.90
N GLN A 55 -6.37 2.95 8.20
CA GLN A 55 -7.38 3.96 8.52
C GLN A 55 -7.41 4.99 7.39
N LEU A 56 -8.61 5.31 6.92
CA LEU A 56 -8.83 6.17 5.76
C LEU A 56 -9.61 7.41 6.18
N MET A 57 -9.10 8.59 5.79
CA MET A 57 -9.69 9.88 6.06
C MET A 57 -9.97 10.05 7.56
N ASP A 58 -11.09 10.68 7.91
CA ASP A 58 -11.53 10.86 9.30
C ASP A 58 -12.34 9.67 9.84
N ASP A 59 -12.42 8.56 9.10
CA ASP A 59 -13.12 7.36 9.55
C ASP A 59 -12.31 6.66 10.66
N PRO A 60 -12.86 6.48 11.88
CA PRO A 60 -12.15 5.79 12.97
C PRO A 60 -12.01 4.27 12.73
N THR A 61 -12.68 3.73 11.72
CA THR A 61 -12.65 2.30 11.39
C THR A 61 -11.29 1.90 10.86
N ARG A 62 -10.63 0.96 11.56
CA ARG A 62 -9.38 0.34 11.09
C ARG A 62 -9.71 -0.93 10.30
N LEU A 63 -9.31 -0.93 9.04
CA LEU A 63 -9.51 -2.04 8.12
C LEU A 63 -8.29 -2.95 8.14
N ALA A 64 -8.48 -4.21 8.50
CA ALA A 64 -7.44 -5.22 8.46
C ALA A 64 -7.29 -5.78 7.04
N VAL A 65 -6.08 -5.71 6.49
CA VAL A 65 -5.79 -6.13 5.11
C VAL A 65 -4.55 -7.00 5.08
N LYS A 66 -4.68 -8.17 4.46
CA LYS A 66 -3.53 -8.96 4.03
C LYS A 66 -3.02 -8.42 2.71
N GLY A 67 -1.72 -8.36 2.56
CA GLY A 67 -1.10 -7.95 1.32
C GLY A 67 0.20 -8.68 1.06
N LYS A 68 0.69 -8.51 -0.16
CA LYS A 68 1.96 -9.07 -0.61
C LYS A 68 2.83 -7.94 -1.16
N VAL A 69 4.10 -7.90 -0.79
CA VAL A 69 5.05 -6.91 -1.31
C VAL A 69 5.27 -7.16 -2.80
N ALA A 70 4.81 -6.24 -3.64
CA ALA A 70 4.94 -6.29 -5.08
C ALA A 70 6.24 -5.63 -5.56
N TRP A 71 6.66 -4.54 -4.91
CA TRP A 71 7.93 -3.88 -5.17
C TRP A 71 8.51 -3.20 -3.93
N ILE A 72 9.76 -2.74 -4.02
CA ILE A 72 10.46 -2.01 -2.96
C ILE A 72 11.07 -0.74 -3.56
N THR A 73 10.86 0.39 -2.91
CA THR A 73 11.52 1.66 -3.22
C THR A 73 12.65 1.90 -2.21
N PRO A 74 13.92 1.83 -2.62
CA PRO A 74 15.07 1.97 -1.71
C PRO A 74 15.25 3.42 -1.24
N ALA A 75 15.94 3.60 -0.10
CA ALA A 75 16.18 4.89 0.56
C ALA A 75 16.94 5.93 -0.30
N ASN A 76 17.63 5.48 -1.34
CA ASN A 76 18.43 6.31 -2.25
C ASN A 76 17.88 6.29 -3.67
N ALA A 77 16.58 6.03 -3.85
CA ALA A 77 15.97 6.09 -5.16
C ALA A 77 16.12 7.51 -5.75
N GLN A 78 16.61 7.59 -6.99
CA GLN A 78 16.75 8.86 -7.71
C GLN A 78 15.43 9.65 -7.67
N ASN A 79 15.56 10.98 -7.57
CA ASN A 79 14.45 11.95 -7.54
C ASN A 79 13.73 12.12 -6.19
N ASN A 80 14.43 12.01 -5.06
CA ASN A 80 13.93 12.28 -3.71
C ASN A 80 12.67 11.45 -3.32
N ARG A 81 12.58 10.22 -3.82
CA ARG A 81 11.44 9.34 -3.54
C ARG A 81 11.52 8.78 -2.12
N THR A 82 10.41 8.86 -1.39
CA THR A 82 10.30 8.30 -0.05
C THR A 82 10.58 6.79 -0.07
N GLN A 83 11.43 6.32 0.84
CA GLN A 83 11.66 4.89 1.05
C GLN A 83 10.34 4.19 1.41
N GLY A 84 10.08 3.03 0.83
CA GLY A 84 8.91 2.25 1.20
C GLY A 84 8.70 1.01 0.35
N VAL A 85 7.52 0.43 0.49
CA VAL A 85 7.12 -0.79 -0.22
C VAL A 85 5.78 -0.60 -0.90
N GLY A 86 5.65 -1.18 -2.10
CA GLY A 86 4.36 -1.29 -2.77
C GLY A 86 3.73 -2.61 -2.38
N VAL A 87 2.56 -2.56 -1.75
CA VAL A 87 1.85 -3.75 -1.30
C VAL A 87 0.61 -3.95 -2.16
N GLN A 88 0.52 -5.11 -2.80
CA GLN A 88 -0.68 -5.58 -3.47
C GLN A 88 -1.65 -6.16 -2.42
N PHE A 89 -2.92 -5.82 -2.50
CA PHE A 89 -3.93 -6.42 -1.64
C PHE A 89 -4.15 -7.89 -1.98
N ALA A 90 -4.32 -8.72 -0.96
CA ALA A 90 -4.67 -10.12 -1.16
C ALA A 90 -6.06 -10.22 -1.84
N PRO A 91 -6.31 -11.26 -2.65
CA PRO A 91 -7.60 -11.51 -3.27
C PRO A 91 -8.60 -12.10 -2.26
N ASP A 92 -8.76 -11.45 -1.12
CA ASP A 92 -9.69 -11.79 -0.05
C ASP A 92 -10.73 -10.69 0.17
N GLU A 93 -11.62 -10.91 1.13
CA GLU A 93 -12.67 -9.95 1.48
C GLU A 93 -12.07 -8.64 1.98
N GLY A 94 -11.02 -8.69 2.80
CA GLY A 94 -10.34 -7.49 3.33
C GLY A 94 -9.76 -6.60 2.24
N GLY A 95 -9.05 -7.21 1.27
CA GLY A 95 -8.52 -6.50 0.11
C GLY A 95 -9.63 -5.89 -0.75
N SER A 96 -10.71 -6.64 -0.98
CA SER A 96 -11.86 -6.18 -1.79
C SER A 96 -12.59 -5.00 -1.14
N VAL A 97 -12.85 -5.07 0.16
CA VAL A 97 -13.49 -3.99 0.94
C VAL A 97 -12.64 -2.72 0.92
N VAL A 98 -11.33 -2.86 1.13
CA VAL A 98 -10.42 -1.70 1.10
C VAL A 98 -10.33 -1.08 -0.28
N LYS A 99 -10.20 -1.89 -1.34
CA LYS A 99 -10.23 -1.39 -2.71
C LYS A 99 -11.49 -0.56 -2.97
N VAL A 100 -12.67 -1.11 -2.68
CA VAL A 100 -13.95 -0.42 -2.89
C VAL A 100 -14.00 0.88 -2.10
N LYS A 101 -13.57 0.88 -0.84
CA LYS A 101 -13.60 2.08 0.01
C LYS A 101 -12.63 3.15 -0.48
N ILE A 102 -11.43 2.78 -0.91
CA ILE A 102 -10.48 3.71 -1.53
C ILE A 102 -11.06 4.30 -2.81
N GLU A 103 -11.63 3.47 -3.69
CA GLU A 103 -12.24 3.91 -4.94
C GLU A 103 -13.45 4.83 -4.70
N GLN A 104 -14.24 4.60 -3.67
CA GLN A 104 -15.33 5.49 -3.24
C GLN A 104 -14.80 6.83 -2.73
N VAL A 105 -13.77 6.83 -1.88
CA VAL A 105 -13.15 8.07 -1.34
C VAL A 105 -12.50 8.88 -2.46
N LEU A 106 -11.78 8.21 -3.37
CA LEU A 106 -11.19 8.84 -4.55
C LEU A 106 -12.27 9.31 -5.53
N GLY A 107 -13.40 8.60 -5.61
CA GLY A 107 -14.55 8.91 -6.46
C GLY A 107 -14.19 8.93 -7.95
N GLY A 108 -14.88 9.77 -8.72
CA GLY A 108 -14.61 10.01 -10.15
C GLY A 108 -13.22 10.61 -10.47
N ALA A 109 -12.33 10.79 -9.49
CA ALA A 109 -10.95 11.19 -9.72
C ALA A 109 -10.11 10.12 -10.45
N LEU A 110 -10.57 8.86 -10.48
CA LEU A 110 -10.01 7.81 -11.34
C LEU A 110 -10.42 7.97 -12.82
N GLY A 111 -11.48 8.74 -13.10
CA GLY A 111 -11.91 9.11 -14.46
C GLY A 111 -11.52 10.54 -14.87
N SER A 112 -10.96 11.33 -13.95
CA SER A 112 -10.45 12.68 -14.24
C SER A 112 -8.96 12.57 -14.55
N SER A 113 -8.56 13.04 -15.72
CA SER A 113 -7.20 13.08 -16.28
C SER A 113 -6.22 13.96 -15.47
N ARG A 114 -6.09 13.74 -14.16
CA ARG A 114 -5.06 14.36 -13.34
C ARG A 114 -3.84 13.42 -13.28
N PRO A 115 -2.62 13.93 -13.47
CA PRO A 115 -1.42 13.12 -13.40
C PRO A 115 -1.26 12.54 -11.98
N THR A 116 -1.25 11.22 -11.87
CA THR A 116 -0.76 10.48 -10.70
C THR A 116 0.74 10.65 -10.57
N HIS A 117 1.30 10.55 -9.36
CA HIS A 117 2.76 10.50 -9.15
C HIS A 117 3.45 9.29 -9.83
N THR A 118 2.67 8.39 -10.44
CA THR A 118 3.15 7.23 -11.20
C THR A 118 3.13 7.42 -12.71
N LEU A 119 2.93 8.64 -13.22
CA LEU A 119 3.11 8.98 -14.64
C LEU A 119 3.99 10.22 -14.82
#